data_AF-A0A1V5VZE0-F1
#
_entry.id   AF-A0A1V5VZE0-F1
#
_cell.length_a   1.000
_cell.length_b   1.000
_cell.length_c   1.000
_cell.angle_alpha   90.00
_cell.angle_beta   90.00
_cell.angle_gamma   90.00
#
_symmetry.space_group_name_H-M   'P 1'
#
loop_
_entity.id
_entity.type
_entity.pdbx_description
1 polymer ?
#
loop_
_entity_poly.entity_id
_entity_poly.type
_entity_poly.pdbx_seq_one_letter_code
_entity_poly.pdbx_strand_id
1 'polypeptide(L)'
;MALVEVGAGLVPAGGGCVQMWKRLSESSVVTPTDWLAVFLQAFQTIAMPMPSSSAQEARKKGFLRPQDRIVFNRDYLIGEAKKEVLRMVEDGYVPPAKMPIKVMGHYAMGAVDANIPDMLAGFKIAPHISTVVRRVAYIISGGTALPGSEISEDYMLSLEREMFVDCWKTEGSQRMAEHMATKGKPLFI
;
A
#
# COMPACT_ATOMS: atom_id res chain seq x y z
N MET A 1 -3.52 -10.26 -6.50
CA MET A 1 -3.26 -8.81 -6.34
C MET A 1 -2.17 -8.63 -5.29
N ALA A 2 -1.23 -7.71 -5.53
CA ALA A 2 -0.16 -7.33 -4.61
C ALA A 2 0.50 -6.02 -5.08
N LEU A 3 1.27 -5.37 -4.20
CA LEU A 3 2.12 -4.20 -4.50
C LEU A 3 3.58 -4.64 -4.54
N VAL A 4 4.06 -5.04 -5.72
CA VAL A 4 5.35 -5.75 -5.88
C VAL A 4 6.57 -4.80 -6.01
N GLU A 5 6.36 -3.49 -6.00
CA GLU A 5 7.36 -2.46 -6.27
C GLU A 5 8.54 -2.51 -5.31
N VAL A 6 8.31 -2.90 -4.05
CA VAL A 6 9.37 -3.04 -3.02
C VAL A 6 10.42 -4.05 -3.44
N GLY A 7 10.01 -5.13 -4.13
CA GLY A 7 10.93 -6.13 -4.69
C GLY A 7 11.81 -5.60 -5.84
N ALA A 8 11.41 -4.50 -6.46
CA ALA A 8 12.22 -3.76 -7.44
C ALA A 8 13.01 -2.61 -6.79
N GLY A 9 12.98 -2.49 -5.47
CA GLY A 9 13.67 -1.42 -4.73
C GLY A 9 12.91 -0.09 -4.71
N LEU A 10 11.61 -0.08 -4.98
CA LEU A 10 10.80 1.14 -5.12
C LEU A 10 9.59 1.10 -4.18
N VAL A 11 9.08 2.28 -3.81
CA VAL A 11 7.77 2.37 -3.16
C VAL A 11 6.65 2.30 -4.20
N PRO A 12 5.49 1.70 -3.91
CA PRO A 12 4.33 1.76 -4.80
C PRO A 12 3.83 3.20 -4.90
N ALA A 13 4.08 3.84 -6.05
CA ALA A 13 3.92 5.28 -6.23
C ALA A 13 2.74 5.73 -7.11
N GLY A 14 1.90 4.79 -7.53
CA GLY A 14 0.68 5.02 -8.33
C GLY A 14 -0.58 5.25 -7.49
N GLY A 15 -0.45 5.73 -6.26
CA GLY A 15 -1.49 5.78 -5.22
C GLY A 15 -1.55 4.50 -4.37
N GLY A 16 -0.58 3.59 -4.51
CA GLY A 16 -0.64 2.26 -3.88
C GLY A 16 -0.57 2.31 -2.37
N CYS A 17 0.34 3.15 -1.82
CA CYS A 17 0.49 3.30 -0.37
C CYS A 17 -0.72 4.03 0.21
N VAL A 18 -1.11 5.15 -0.42
CA VAL A 18 -2.25 5.96 0.03
C VAL A 18 -3.55 5.15 0.04
N GLN A 19 -3.89 4.48 -1.06
CA GLN A 19 -5.16 3.75 -1.15
C GLN A 19 -5.19 2.52 -0.24
N MET A 20 -4.06 1.84 -0.03
CA MET A 20 -4.00 0.71 0.90
C MET A 20 -4.22 1.18 2.35
N TRP A 21 -3.53 2.24 2.77
CA TRP A 21 -3.74 2.84 4.09
C TRP A 21 -5.20 3.26 4.27
N LYS A 22 -5.74 4.05 3.32
CA LYS A 22 -7.12 4.53 3.35
C LYS A 22 -8.11 3.39 3.52
N ARG A 23 -8.02 2.34 2.70
CA ARG A 23 -8.95 1.20 2.74
C ARG A 23 -8.90 0.42 4.05
N LEU A 24 -7.72 0.18 4.62
CA LEU A 24 -7.60 -0.55 5.89
C LEU A 24 -7.98 0.32 7.09
N SER A 25 -7.65 1.61 7.03
CA SER A 25 -7.97 2.59 8.07
C SER A 25 -9.48 2.87 8.16
N GLU A 26 -10.19 2.88 7.03
CA GLU A 26 -11.64 3.15 6.96
C GLU A 26 -12.52 1.89 7.10
N SER A 27 -11.99 0.68 6.87
CA SER A 27 -12.79 -0.56 6.84
C SER A 27 -13.15 -1.11 8.21
N SER A 28 -12.54 -0.60 9.28
CA SER A 28 -12.74 -1.10 10.64
C SER A 28 -13.31 0.01 11.52
N VAL A 29 -14.18 -0.34 12.46
CA VAL A 29 -14.45 0.52 13.63
C VAL A 29 -13.19 0.42 14.51
N VAL A 30 -12.15 1.17 14.14
CA VAL A 30 -10.84 1.08 14.78
C VAL A 30 -10.95 1.79 16.12
N THR A 31 -10.84 1.04 17.22
CA THR A 31 -10.61 1.66 18.52
C THR A 31 -9.20 2.25 18.53
N PRO A 32 -8.91 3.32 19.29
CA PRO A 32 -7.55 3.88 19.36
C PRO A 32 -6.46 2.84 19.68
N THR A 33 -6.82 1.80 20.43
CA THR A 33 -5.95 0.67 20.82
C THR A 33 -5.54 -0.19 19.61
N ASP A 34 -6.37 -0.25 18.58
CA ASP A 34 -6.16 -1.07 17.38
C ASP A 34 -5.41 -0.30 16.28
N TRP A 35 -5.11 0.99 16.48
CA TRP A 35 -4.63 1.83 15.39
C TRP A 35 -3.26 1.41 14.87
N LEU A 36 -2.38 1.00 15.78
CA LEU A 36 -1.07 0.46 15.46
C LEU A 36 -1.18 -0.88 14.72
N ALA A 37 -2.16 -1.73 15.06
CA ALA A 37 -2.36 -3.01 14.39
C ALA A 37 -2.76 -2.81 12.92
N VAL A 38 -3.67 -1.87 12.64
CA VAL A 38 -4.04 -1.54 11.25
C VAL A 38 -2.87 -0.93 10.49
N PHE A 39 -2.09 -0.06 11.13
CA PHE A 39 -0.87 0.49 10.54
C PHE A 39 0.13 -0.62 10.18
N LEU A 40 0.41 -1.53 11.10
CA LEU A 40 1.32 -2.65 10.85
C LEU A 40 0.77 -3.59 9.77
N GLN A 41 -0.55 -3.81 9.72
CA GLN A 41 -1.17 -4.59 8.65
C GLN A 41 -1.00 -3.93 7.28
N ALA A 42 -1.25 -2.62 7.17
CA ALA A 42 -1.05 -1.86 5.94
C ALA A 42 0.43 -1.87 5.54
N PHE A 43 1.32 -1.60 6.50
CA PHE A 43 2.76 -1.65 6.32
C PHE A 43 3.22 -3.02 5.79
N GLN A 44 2.84 -4.12 6.44
CA GLN A 44 3.20 -5.47 6.02
C GLN A 44 2.64 -5.80 4.63
N THR A 45 1.39 -5.40 4.34
CA THR A 45 0.77 -5.64 3.03
C THR A 45 1.54 -4.96 1.89
N ILE A 46 2.14 -3.79 2.16
CA ILE A 46 2.91 -3.02 1.18
C ILE A 46 4.39 -3.47 1.15
N ALA A 47 5.03 -3.55 2.31
CA ALA A 47 6.46 -3.81 2.47
C ALA A 47 6.86 -5.27 2.25
N MET A 48 5.92 -6.20 2.47
CA MET A 48 6.11 -7.64 2.31
C MET A 48 5.03 -8.22 1.38
N PRO A 49 5.05 -7.85 0.10
CA PRO A 49 3.95 -8.16 -0.79
C PRO A 49 3.88 -9.66 -1.09
N MET A 50 2.88 -10.31 -0.51
CA MET A 50 2.47 -11.67 -0.86
C MET A 50 1.27 -11.59 -1.80
N PRO A 51 1.39 -12.01 -3.08
CA PRO A 51 0.25 -12.05 -4.01
C PRO A 51 -0.94 -12.81 -3.41
N SER A 52 -2.13 -12.22 -3.51
CA SER A 52 -3.35 -12.94 -3.15
C SER A 52 -3.61 -14.10 -4.12
N SER A 53 -3.90 -15.28 -3.57
CA SER A 53 -4.26 -16.49 -4.34
C SER A 53 -5.72 -16.50 -4.80
N SER A 54 -6.60 -15.74 -4.15
CA SER A 54 -8.03 -15.64 -4.46
C SER A 54 -8.57 -14.22 -4.28
N ALA A 55 -9.75 -13.95 -4.84
CA ALA A 55 -10.45 -12.68 -4.65
C ALA A 55 -10.87 -12.47 -3.18
N GLN A 56 -11.24 -13.55 -2.49
CA GLN A 56 -11.57 -13.53 -1.06
C GLN A 56 -10.35 -13.14 -0.22
N GLU A 57 -9.17 -13.67 -0.55
CA GLU A 57 -7.92 -13.27 0.10
C GLU A 57 -7.55 -11.82 -0.24
N ALA A 58 -7.74 -11.38 -1.49
CA ALA A 58 -7.53 -10.00 -1.89
C ALA A 58 -8.40 -9.03 -1.08
N ARG A 59 -9.65 -9.40 -0.81
CA ARG A 59 -10.57 -8.65 0.07
C ARG A 59 -10.07 -8.60 1.51
N LYS A 60 -9.64 -9.73 2.08
CA LYS A 60 -9.05 -9.78 3.44
C LYS A 60 -7.78 -8.90 3.56
N LYS A 61 -7.00 -8.81 2.49
CA LYS A 61 -5.80 -7.95 2.38
C LYS A 61 -6.11 -6.47 2.10
N GLY A 62 -7.38 -6.08 1.90
CA GLY A 62 -7.78 -4.69 1.62
C GLY A 62 -7.65 -4.25 0.16
N PHE A 63 -7.29 -5.15 -0.78
CA PHE A 63 -7.25 -4.83 -2.21
C PHE A 63 -8.64 -4.72 -2.84
N LEU A 64 -9.61 -5.48 -2.33
CA LEU A 64 -11.01 -5.40 -2.71
C LEU A 64 -11.82 -4.91 -1.52
N ARG A 65 -12.82 -4.07 -1.79
CA ARG A 65 -13.77 -3.59 -0.80
C ARG A 65 -14.87 -4.64 -0.56
N PRO A 66 -15.61 -4.57 0.56
CA PRO A 66 -16.74 -5.46 0.83
C PRO A 66 -17.79 -5.48 -0.29
N GLN A 67 -18.07 -4.32 -0.87
CA GLN A 67 -19.02 -4.13 -1.97
C GLN A 67 -18.51 -4.56 -3.35
N ASP A 68 -17.20 -4.78 -3.52
CA ASP A 68 -16.65 -5.15 -4.83
C ASP A 68 -17.12 -6.55 -5.22
N ARG A 69 -17.84 -6.65 -6.33
CA ARG A 69 -18.42 -7.92 -6.79
C ARG A 69 -17.35 -8.84 -7.37
N ILE A 70 -17.41 -10.12 -6.99
CA ILE A 70 -16.52 -11.17 -7.52
C ILE A 70 -17.25 -11.87 -8.67
N VAL A 71 -16.67 -11.79 -9.87
CA VAL A 71 -17.14 -12.52 -11.05
C VAL A 71 -16.20 -13.72 -11.26
N PHE A 72 -16.73 -14.93 -11.13
CA PHE A 72 -15.92 -16.15 -11.23
C PHE A 72 -15.44 -16.43 -12.65
N ASN A 73 -16.30 -16.23 -13.65
CA ASN A 73 -15.94 -16.45 -15.05
C ASN A 73 -15.29 -15.19 -15.64
N ARG A 74 -14.02 -15.30 -16.03
CA ARG A 74 -13.25 -14.20 -16.63
C ARG A 74 -13.91 -13.66 -17.91
N ASP A 75 -14.56 -14.50 -18.69
CA ASP A 75 -15.21 -14.11 -19.95
C ASP A 75 -16.39 -13.16 -19.73
N TYR A 76 -16.99 -13.19 -18.55
CA TYR A 76 -18.10 -12.30 -18.19
C TYR A 76 -17.65 -11.01 -17.51
N LEU A 77 -16.37 -10.88 -17.12
CA LEU A 77 -15.90 -9.77 -16.30
C LEU A 77 -16.20 -8.40 -16.92
N ILE A 78 -15.91 -8.22 -18.21
CA ILE A 78 -16.14 -6.96 -18.93
C ILE A 78 -17.65 -6.67 -19.08
N GLY A 79 -18.44 -7.71 -19.40
CA GLY A 79 -19.89 -7.57 -19.55
C GLY A 79 -20.57 -7.19 -18.24
N GLU A 80 -20.19 -7.82 -17.13
CA GLU A 80 -20.71 -7.50 -15.80
C GLU A 80 -20.23 -6.13 -15.32
N ALA A 81 -18.98 -5.74 -15.59
CA ALA A 81 -18.48 -4.40 -15.28
C ALA A 81 -19.27 -3.30 -16.02
N LYS A 82 -19.63 -3.51 -17.30
CA LYS A 82 -20.46 -2.57 -18.05
C LYS A 82 -21.85 -2.42 -17.44
N LYS A 83 -22.49 -3.53 -17.07
CA LYS A 83 -23.82 -3.50 -16.41
C LYS A 83 -23.76 -2.75 -15.08
N GLU A 84 -22.70 -2.96 -14.31
CA GLU A 84 -22.49 -2.28 -13.03
C GLU A 84 -22.38 -0.76 -13.23
N VAL A 85 -21.60 -0.31 -14.22
CA VAL A 85 -21.48 1.14 -14.52
C VAL A 85 -22.81 1.75 -14.94
N LEU A 86 -23.58 1.07 -15.80
CA LEU A 86 -24.92 1.55 -16.20
C LEU A 86 -25.86 1.65 -14.99
N ARG A 87 -25.83 0.65 -14.11
CA ARG A 87 -26.60 0.68 -12.85
C ARG A 87 -26.18 1.85 -11.95
N MET A 88 -24.88 2.10 -11.79
CA MET A 88 -24.39 3.25 -11.02
C MET A 88 -24.89 4.59 -11.58
N VAL A 89 -25.03 4.71 -12.91
CA VAL A 89 -25.61 5.92 -13.54
C VAL A 89 -27.10 6.05 -13.21
N GLU A 90 -27.86 4.95 -13.33
CA GLU A 90 -29.29 4.92 -12.99
C GLU A 90 -29.55 5.23 -11.51
N ASP A 91 -28.68 4.73 -10.63
CA ASP A 91 -28.70 4.99 -9.18
C ASP A 91 -28.25 6.42 -8.82
N GLY A 92 -27.83 7.24 -9.80
CA GLY A 92 -27.43 8.62 -9.60
C GLY A 92 -26.07 8.78 -8.94
N TYR A 93 -25.09 7.93 -9.29
CA TYR A 93 -23.75 7.97 -8.71
C TYR A 93 -23.12 9.37 -8.73
N VAL A 94 -22.64 9.79 -7.56
CA VAL A 94 -21.84 11.00 -7.37
C VAL A 94 -20.47 10.57 -6.83
N PRO A 95 -19.36 11.11 -7.36
CA PRO A 95 -18.03 10.81 -6.84
C PRO A 95 -17.94 11.18 -5.35
N PRO A 96 -17.31 10.33 -4.50
CA PRO A 96 -17.18 10.62 -3.09
C PRO A 96 -16.34 11.88 -2.86
N ALA A 97 -16.70 12.67 -1.85
CA ALA A 97 -15.93 13.85 -1.47
C ALA A 97 -14.52 13.45 -0.99
N LYS A 98 -13.53 14.29 -1.28
CA LYS A 98 -12.19 14.14 -0.70
C LYS A 98 -12.27 14.44 0.80
N MET A 99 -12.15 13.41 1.63
CA MET A 99 -12.11 13.53 3.08
C MET A 99 -10.66 13.56 3.56
N PRO A 100 -10.37 14.28 4.65
CA PRO A 100 -9.09 14.15 5.35
C PRO A 100 -8.84 12.70 5.78
N ILE A 101 -7.59 12.26 5.69
CA ILE A 101 -7.13 10.93 6.05
C ILE A 101 -6.48 11.01 7.43
N LYS A 102 -7.02 10.25 8.39
CA LYS A 102 -6.39 10.07 9.70
C LYS A 102 -5.08 9.31 9.55
N VAL A 103 -4.04 9.75 10.23
CA VAL A 103 -2.72 9.11 10.23
C VAL A 103 -2.18 8.93 11.63
N MET A 104 -1.28 7.96 11.80
CA MET A 104 -0.59 7.75 13.08
C MET A 104 0.52 8.78 13.36
N GLY A 105 0.98 9.50 12.34
CA GLY A 105 2.09 10.44 12.46
C GLY A 105 3.43 9.75 12.75
N HIS A 106 4.42 10.57 13.07
CA HIS A 106 5.81 10.11 13.26
C HIS A 106 6.02 9.03 14.34
N TYR A 107 5.08 8.85 15.29
CA TYR A 107 5.15 7.76 16.28
C TYR A 107 5.14 6.37 15.65
N ALA A 108 4.51 6.19 14.50
CA ALA A 108 4.46 4.91 13.81
C ALA A 108 5.84 4.43 13.35
N MET A 109 6.77 5.36 13.10
CA MET A 109 8.14 5.04 12.69
C MET A 109 8.91 4.26 13.76
N GLY A 110 8.68 4.57 15.04
CA GLY A 110 9.33 3.84 16.14
C GLY A 110 8.93 2.37 16.19
N ALA A 111 7.65 2.07 15.92
CA ALA A 111 7.18 0.69 15.84
C ALA A 111 7.77 -0.04 14.62
N VAL A 112 7.90 0.62 13.47
CA VAL A 112 8.51 0.03 12.28
C VAL A 112 9.99 -0.26 12.49
N ASP A 113 10.71 0.68 13.08
CA ASP A 113 12.15 0.54 13.33
C ASP A 113 12.46 -0.64 14.25
N ALA A 114 11.57 -0.95 15.19
CA ALA A 114 11.66 -2.14 16.03
C ALA A 114 11.42 -3.45 15.25
N ASN A 115 10.61 -3.44 14.18
CA ASN A 115 10.25 -4.63 13.42
C ASN A 115 11.16 -4.89 12.20
N ILE A 116 11.84 -3.87 11.67
CA ILE A 116 12.71 -3.99 10.48
C ILE A 116 13.80 -5.07 10.64
N PRO A 117 14.51 -5.19 11.78
CA PRO A 117 15.55 -6.23 11.93
C PRO A 117 15.01 -7.64 11.73
N ASP A 118 13.85 -7.95 12.32
CA ASP A 118 13.19 -9.26 12.18
C ASP A 118 12.75 -9.51 10.74
N MET A 119 12.25 -8.46 10.06
CA MET A 119 11.90 -8.51 8.65
C MET A 119 13.10 -8.79 7.75
N LEU A 120 14.26 -8.19 8.03
CA LEU A 120 15.48 -8.41 7.24
C LEU A 120 16.06 -9.82 7.47
N ALA A 121 16.05 -10.28 8.72
CA ALA A 121 16.56 -11.59 9.11
C ALA A 121 15.70 -12.74 8.56
N GLY A 122 14.37 -12.61 8.61
CA GLY A 122 13.44 -13.67 8.21
C GLY A 122 13.40 -13.96 6.71
N PHE A 123 13.76 -12.99 5.86
CA PHE A 123 13.50 -13.07 4.42
C PHE A 123 14.74 -13.04 3.52
N LYS A 124 15.97 -13.11 4.09
CA LYS A 124 17.25 -12.99 3.34
C LYS A 124 17.23 -11.80 2.37
N ILE A 125 16.74 -10.67 2.88
CA ILE A 125 16.46 -9.48 2.10
C ILE A 125 17.76 -8.69 1.88
N ALA A 126 17.93 -8.13 0.66
CA ALA A 126 19.05 -7.24 0.36
C ALA A 126 19.05 -6.05 1.35
N PRO A 127 20.21 -5.62 1.89
CA PRO A 127 20.27 -4.55 2.90
C PRO A 127 19.54 -3.27 2.49
N HIS A 128 19.53 -2.95 1.19
CA HIS A 128 18.87 -1.77 0.63
C HIS A 128 17.35 -1.73 0.81
N ILE A 129 16.69 -2.88 0.91
CA ILE A 129 15.22 -2.93 1.11
C ILE A 129 14.83 -2.27 2.43
N SER A 130 15.69 -2.26 3.44
CA SER A 130 15.46 -1.53 4.70
C SER A 130 15.16 -0.04 4.46
N THR A 131 15.86 0.57 3.50
CA THR A 131 15.65 1.96 3.09
C THR A 131 14.29 2.14 2.43
N VAL A 132 13.88 1.20 1.58
CA VAL A 132 12.60 1.25 0.86
C VAL A 132 11.43 1.08 1.81
N VAL A 133 11.49 0.11 2.73
CA VAL A 133 10.40 -0.12 3.70
C VAL A 133 10.27 1.03 4.70
N ARG A 134 11.38 1.67 5.12
CA ARG A 134 11.32 2.91 5.92
C ARG A 134 10.58 4.03 5.20
N ARG A 135 10.78 4.18 3.89
CA ARG A 135 10.05 5.15 3.07
C ARG A 135 8.57 4.79 2.94
N VAL A 136 8.23 3.51 2.78
CA VAL A 136 6.83 3.06 2.84
C VAL A 136 6.17 3.50 4.14
N ALA A 137 6.80 3.18 5.28
CA ALA A 137 6.31 3.57 6.60
C ALA A 137 6.16 5.09 6.75
N TYR A 138 7.12 5.86 6.24
CA TYR A 138 7.05 7.31 6.23
C TYR A 138 5.81 7.82 5.47
N ILE A 139 5.51 7.28 4.29
CA ILE A 139 4.31 7.66 3.51
C ILE A 139 3.04 7.34 4.29
N ILE A 140 2.87 6.09 4.74
CA ILE A 140 1.62 5.66 5.38
C ILE A 140 1.41 6.25 6.78
N SER A 141 2.48 6.71 7.43
CA SER A 141 2.41 7.46 8.69
C SER A 141 1.99 8.93 8.52
N GLY A 142 1.93 9.43 7.29
CA GLY A 142 1.66 10.85 7.00
C GLY A 142 2.89 11.74 7.11
N GLY A 143 4.09 11.16 7.00
CA GLY A 143 5.36 11.86 7.02
C GLY A 143 5.69 12.44 8.41
N THR A 144 5.90 13.75 8.47
CA THR A 144 6.21 14.47 9.72
C THR A 144 4.98 14.89 10.53
N ALA A 145 3.78 14.41 10.17
CA ALA A 145 2.56 14.73 10.89
C ALA A 145 2.64 14.33 12.38
N LEU A 146 1.98 15.11 13.23
CA LEU A 146 1.80 14.76 14.64
C LEU A 146 0.81 13.59 14.77
N PRO A 147 0.93 12.74 15.79
CA PRO A 147 -0.05 11.68 16.02
C PRO A 147 -1.46 12.24 16.20
N GLY A 148 -2.44 11.54 15.63
CA GLY A 148 -3.84 11.97 15.65
C GLY A 148 -4.18 13.08 14.65
N SER A 149 -3.23 13.51 13.83
CA SER A 149 -3.50 14.47 12.75
C SER A 149 -4.34 13.85 11.63
N GLU A 150 -5.05 14.71 10.92
CA GLU A 150 -5.68 14.41 9.65
C GLU A 150 -4.95 15.17 8.55
N ILE A 151 -4.66 14.49 7.45
CA ILE A 151 -3.96 15.08 6.30
C ILE A 151 -4.79 14.92 5.02
N SER A 152 -4.60 15.82 4.06
CA SER A 152 -5.25 15.67 2.76
C SER A 152 -4.69 14.47 1.97
N GLU A 153 -5.53 13.84 1.15
CA GLU A 153 -5.12 12.79 0.20
C GLU A 153 -4.02 13.30 -0.76
N ASP A 154 -4.13 14.56 -1.21
CA ASP A 154 -3.17 15.17 -2.13
C ASP A 154 -1.78 15.34 -1.48
N TYR A 155 -1.72 15.70 -0.19
CA TYR A 155 -0.47 15.72 0.57
C TYR A 155 0.13 14.32 0.70
N MET A 156 -0.66 13.30 1.02
CA MET A 156 -0.16 11.94 1.15
C MET A 156 0.37 11.38 -0.19
N LEU A 157 -0.29 11.71 -1.31
CA LEU A 157 0.19 11.40 -2.67
C LEU A 157 1.49 12.15 -3.00
N SER A 158 1.67 13.37 -2.48
CA SER A 158 2.94 14.10 -2.65
C SER A 158 4.10 13.42 -1.92
N LEU A 159 3.87 12.91 -0.70
CA LEU A 159 4.86 12.10 0.04
C LEU A 159 5.21 10.82 -0.73
N GLU A 160 4.19 10.15 -1.28
CA GLU A 160 4.37 8.93 -2.07
C GLU A 160 5.27 9.17 -3.31
N ARG A 161 5.01 10.27 -4.03
CA ARG A 161 5.83 10.70 -5.17
C ARG A 161 7.26 11.07 -4.76
N GLU A 162 7.42 11.83 -3.68
CA GLU A 162 8.74 12.25 -3.19
C GLU A 162 9.59 11.06 -2.79
N MET A 163 9.03 10.11 -2.04
CA MET A 163 9.73 8.90 -1.62
C MET A 163 10.08 7.96 -2.78
N PHE A 164 9.26 7.94 -3.84
CA PHE A 164 9.62 7.24 -5.07
C PHE A 164 10.86 7.84 -5.74
N VAL A 165 10.88 9.15 -5.91
CA VAL A 165 12.03 9.87 -6.48
C VAL A 165 13.26 9.68 -5.59
N ASP A 166 13.09 9.72 -4.27
CA ASP A 166 14.17 9.49 -3.31
C ASP A 166 14.72 8.06 -3.38
N CYS A 167 13.87 7.05 -3.53
CA CYS A 167 14.29 5.68 -3.86
C CYS A 167 15.14 5.67 -5.13
N TRP A 168 14.67 6.27 -6.22
CA TRP A 168 15.33 6.23 -7.53
C TRP A 168 16.73 6.87 -7.53
N LYS A 169 16.99 7.82 -6.63
CA LYS A 169 18.32 8.43 -6.44
C LYS A 169 19.36 7.47 -5.85
N THR A 170 18.94 6.35 -5.27
CA THR A 170 19.86 5.40 -4.65
C THR A 170 20.36 4.36 -5.64
N GLU A 171 21.66 4.05 -5.59
CA GLU A 171 22.26 3.00 -6.43
C GLU A 171 21.61 1.63 -6.18
N GLY A 172 21.23 1.35 -4.92
CA GLY A 172 20.55 0.10 -4.56
C GLY A 172 19.23 -0.09 -5.29
N SER A 173 18.39 0.97 -5.39
CA SER A 173 17.12 0.90 -6.11
C SER A 173 17.33 0.75 -7.61
N GLN A 174 18.31 1.45 -8.19
CA GLN A 174 18.64 1.34 -9.62
C GLN A 174 19.08 -0.09 -9.98
N ARG A 175 19.97 -0.68 -9.17
CA ARG A 175 20.44 -2.07 -9.37
C ARG A 175 19.31 -3.09 -9.23
N MET A 176 18.44 -2.91 -8.24
CA MET A 176 17.27 -3.78 -8.06
C MET A 176 16.27 -3.66 -9.22
N ALA A 177 16.01 -2.43 -9.69
CA ALA A 177 15.12 -2.19 -10.83
C ALA A 177 15.68 -2.78 -12.13
N GLU A 178 16.97 -2.62 -12.39
CA GLU A 178 17.66 -3.23 -13.53
C GLU A 178 17.62 -4.77 -13.45
N HIS A 179 17.88 -5.34 -12.27
CA HIS A 179 17.80 -6.79 -12.07
C HIS A 179 16.38 -7.31 -12.31
N MET A 180 15.36 -6.61 -11.79
CA MET A 180 13.96 -6.96 -12.03
C MET A 180 13.62 -6.91 -13.52
N ALA A 181 14.02 -5.84 -14.22
CA ALA A 181 13.75 -5.69 -15.65
C ALA A 181 14.42 -6.77 -16.51
N THR A 182 15.63 -7.21 -16.13
CA THR A 182 16.41 -8.18 -16.90
C THR A 182 16.14 -9.64 -16.53
N LYS A 183 15.79 -9.94 -15.27
CA LYS A 183 15.61 -11.31 -14.76
C LYS A 183 14.17 -11.66 -14.41
N GLY A 184 13.27 -10.69 -14.35
CA GLY A 184 11.86 -10.88 -14.01
C GLY A 184 11.62 -11.35 -12.56
N LYS A 185 12.62 -11.25 -11.69
CA LYS A 185 12.55 -11.65 -10.28
C LYS A 185 13.29 -10.66 -9.39
N PRO A 186 12.89 -10.50 -8.11
CA PRO A 186 13.58 -9.61 -7.18
C PRO A 186 15.03 -10.04 -6.96
N LEU A 187 15.89 -9.04 -6.75
CA LEU A 187 17.26 -9.25 -6.29
C LEU A 187 17.23 -9.53 -4.78
N PHE A 188 17.33 -10.81 -4.43
CA PHE A 188 17.60 -11.23 -3.07
C PHE A 188 19.09 -11.57 -2.98
N ILE A 189 19.83 -10.80 -2.16
CA ILE A 189 21.30 -10.81 -1.97
C ILE A 189 22.04 -9.83 -2.88
#